data_AF-A0A6G1ZAD1-F1
#
_entry.id   AF-A0A6G1ZAD1-F1
#
_cell.length_a   1.000
_cell.length_b   1.000
_cell.length_c   1.000
_cell.angle_alpha   90.00
_cell.angle_beta   90.00
_cell.angle_gamma   90.00
#
_symmetry.space_group_name_H-M   'P 1'
#
loop_
_entity.id
_entity.type
_entity.pdbx_description
1 polymer ?
#
loop_
_entity_poly.entity_id
_entity_poly.type
_entity_poly.pdbx_seq_one_letter_code
_entity_poly.pdbx_strand_id
1 'polypeptide(L)'
;MKRLNLILICLIGICSMNAQNIPDLRYFEVSKKFEKRIVLRVPSFPKPEGNSGSFRSTPESDIHGLFGKKMHLMLESYFTDRDWSDKRDWLKKYGPSYSIYFDKNMKIFAYSIMLKPEVFTQMSEEYLKGFGEELMKMDLRPYFEIEEKDKETFTWGAVHVWVAIRYRERK
;
A
#
# COMPACT_ATOMS: atom_id res chain seq x y z
N MET A 1 41.64 6.74 30.72
CA MET A 1 40.83 5.70 30.04
C MET A 1 39.33 5.89 30.32
N LYS A 2 38.67 6.90 29.73
CA LYS A 2 37.20 7.09 29.85
C LYS A 2 36.49 7.54 28.56
N ARG A 3 37.22 7.79 27.45
CA ARG A 3 36.64 8.27 26.18
C ARG A 3 36.32 7.16 25.16
N LEU A 4 36.89 5.96 25.28
CA LEU A 4 36.61 4.86 24.36
C LEU A 4 35.28 4.12 24.63
N ASN A 5 34.75 4.16 25.86
CA ASN A 5 33.50 3.46 26.19
C ASN A 5 32.23 4.22 25.77
N LEU A 6 32.28 5.54 25.59
CA LEU A 6 31.10 6.31 25.16
C LEU A 6 30.79 6.11 23.67
N ILE A 7 31.83 5.96 22.84
CA ILE A 7 31.68 5.75 21.40
C ILE A 7 31.08 4.35 21.13
N LEU A 8 31.46 3.35 21.94
CA LEU A 8 30.91 2.00 21.80
C LEU A 8 29.43 1.92 22.22
N ILE A 9 29.01 2.66 23.26
CA ILE A 9 27.60 2.71 23.69
C ILE A 9 26.74 3.46 22.66
N CYS A 10 27.26 4.50 22.00
CA CYS A 10 26.55 5.16 20.90
C CYS A 10 26.42 4.27 19.65
N LEU A 11 27.45 3.48 19.31
CA LEU A 11 27.39 2.55 18.17
C LEU A 11 26.45 1.36 18.44
N ILE A 12 26.39 0.86 19.67
CA ILE A 12 25.41 -0.17 20.06
C ILE A 12 23.99 0.44 20.10
N GLY A 13 23.83 1.67 20.59
CA GLY A 13 22.54 2.39 20.63
C GLY A 13 21.97 2.72 19.25
N ILE A 14 22.82 3.04 18.27
CA ILE A 14 22.41 3.32 16.88
C ILE A 14 22.12 2.02 16.12
N CYS A 15 22.86 0.93 16.38
CA CYS A 15 22.53 -0.39 15.83
C CYS A 15 21.27 -1.01 16.45
N SER A 16 20.87 -0.60 17.65
CA SER A 16 19.68 -1.11 18.35
C SER A 16 18.36 -0.47 17.87
N MET A 17 18.40 0.66 17.14
CA MET A 17 17.17 1.25 16.56
C MET A 17 16.62 0.48 15.35
N ASN A 18 17.36 -0.50 14.83
CA ASN A 18 16.96 -1.24 13.63
C ASN A 18 16.32 -2.61 13.89
N ALA A 19 16.27 -3.05 15.14
CA ALA A 19 15.46 -4.19 15.58
C ALA A 19 14.15 -3.70 16.18
N GLN A 20 13.36 -2.92 15.44
CA GLN A 20 11.91 -2.92 15.70
C GLN A 20 11.49 -4.38 15.61
N ASN A 21 10.98 -4.94 16.71
CA ASN A 21 10.35 -6.25 16.75
C ASN A 21 9.29 -6.28 15.65
N ILE A 22 9.65 -6.87 14.51
CA ILE A 22 8.71 -7.09 13.41
C ILE A 22 7.75 -8.13 14.00
N PRO A 23 6.45 -7.84 14.13
CA PRO A 23 5.49 -8.84 14.56
C PRO A 23 5.64 -10.09 13.69
N ASP A 24 5.51 -11.28 14.28
CA ASP A 24 5.44 -12.52 13.50
C ASP A 24 4.17 -12.49 12.65
N LEU A 25 4.33 -12.09 11.39
CA LEU A 25 3.29 -12.04 10.38
C LEU A 25 3.10 -13.43 9.78
N ARG A 26 1.85 -13.89 9.69
CA ARG A 26 1.49 -15.19 9.09
C ARG A 26 1.06 -15.07 7.64
N TYR A 27 0.45 -13.95 7.28
CA TYR A 27 -0.10 -13.69 5.96
C TYR A 27 0.85 -12.87 5.09
N PHE A 28 1.55 -11.90 5.69
CA PHE A 28 2.53 -11.08 4.99
C PHE A 28 3.96 -11.51 5.26
N GLU A 29 4.85 -11.21 4.32
CA GLU A 29 6.28 -11.17 4.54
C GLU A 29 6.83 -9.75 4.32
N VAL A 30 7.85 -9.39 5.10
CA VAL A 30 8.61 -8.15 4.89
C VAL A 30 9.54 -8.34 3.70
N SER A 31 9.15 -7.78 2.55
CA SER A 31 9.91 -7.90 1.30
C SER A 31 11.07 -6.91 1.19
N LYS A 32 10.90 -5.69 1.74
CA LYS A 32 11.92 -4.64 1.77
C LYS A 32 11.75 -3.78 3.02
N LYS A 33 12.88 -3.38 3.59
CA LYS A 33 12.95 -2.38 4.66
C LYS A 33 13.79 -1.20 4.19
N PHE A 34 13.17 -0.04 4.11
CA PHE A 34 13.82 1.25 3.95
C PHE A 34 13.82 1.96 5.29
N GLU A 35 14.74 2.89 5.51
CA GLU A 35 14.84 3.68 6.75
C GLU A 35 13.48 4.28 7.17
N LYS A 36 12.65 4.69 6.20
CA LYS A 36 11.37 5.35 6.43
C LYS A 36 10.14 4.51 6.04
N ARG A 37 10.31 3.30 5.50
CA ARG A 37 9.21 2.51 4.93
C ARG A 37 9.46 1.00 5.04
N ILE A 38 8.42 0.26 5.37
CA ILE A 38 8.38 -1.21 5.33
C ILE A 38 7.45 -1.61 4.19
N VAL A 39 7.88 -2.59 3.38
CA VAL A 39 7.08 -3.15 2.30
C VAL A 39 6.68 -4.59 2.63
N LEU A 40 5.38 -4.80 2.80
CA LEU A 40 4.77 -6.11 2.99
C LEU A 40 4.27 -6.64 1.65
N ARG A 41 4.50 -7.93 1.39
CA ARG A 41 3.89 -8.66 0.28
C ARG A 41 3.22 -9.92 0.79
N VAL A 42 2.28 -10.46 0.03
CA VAL A 42 1.66 -11.75 0.32
C VAL A 42 2.46 -12.82 -0.42
N PRO A 43 3.13 -13.76 0.27
CA PRO A 43 4.03 -14.73 -0.37
C PRO A 43 3.33 -15.62 -1.41
N SER A 44 2.04 -15.91 -1.21
CA SER A 44 1.25 -16.78 -2.08
C SER A 44 0.75 -16.10 -3.35
N PHE A 45 0.90 -14.78 -3.49
CA PHE A 45 0.49 -14.09 -4.71
C PHE A 45 1.46 -14.34 -5.86
N PRO A 46 0.94 -14.43 -7.09
CA PRO A 46 1.80 -14.56 -8.25
C PRO A 46 2.67 -13.31 -8.40
N LYS A 47 3.91 -13.52 -8.83
CA LYS A 47 4.81 -12.41 -9.13
C LYS A 47 4.40 -11.79 -10.48
N PRO A 48 4.50 -10.46 -10.62
CA PRO A 48 4.35 -9.86 -11.94
C PRO A 48 5.48 -10.35 -12.86
N GLU A 49 5.10 -10.98 -13.97
CA GLU A 49 6.02 -11.53 -14.98
C GLU A 49 5.70 -10.94 -16.36
N GLY A 50 6.69 -10.84 -17.23
CA GLY A 50 6.54 -10.24 -18.55
C GLY A 50 6.55 -8.71 -18.54
N ASN A 51 6.02 -8.12 -19.61
CA ASN A 51 6.13 -6.68 -19.86
C ASN A 51 5.16 -5.88 -18.98
N SER A 52 5.72 -5.00 -18.16
CA SER A 52 4.97 -3.92 -17.55
C SER A 52 4.69 -2.85 -18.62
N GLY A 53 3.44 -2.70 -19.03
CA GLY A 53 3.05 -1.71 -20.04
C GLY A 53 2.48 -0.44 -19.41
N SER A 54 2.28 0.57 -20.26
CA SER A 54 1.64 1.83 -19.88
C SER A 54 0.13 1.68 -19.87
N PHE A 55 -0.52 2.31 -18.91
CA PHE A 55 -1.96 2.45 -18.85
C PHE A 55 -2.27 3.88 -18.41
N ARG A 56 -3.47 4.34 -18.75
CA ARG A 56 -3.94 5.68 -18.41
C ARG A 56 -5.31 5.62 -17.77
N SER A 57 -5.67 6.69 -17.05
CA SER A 57 -7.05 6.88 -16.61
C SER A 57 -7.97 6.97 -17.83
N THR A 58 -9.16 6.39 -17.73
CA THR A 58 -10.23 6.68 -18.71
C THR A 58 -10.59 8.17 -18.64
N PRO A 59 -11.08 8.79 -19.73
CA PRO A 59 -11.47 10.20 -19.72
C PRO A 59 -12.45 10.54 -18.58
N GLU A 60 -13.47 9.69 -18.38
CA GLU A 60 -14.46 9.88 -17.31
C GLU A 60 -13.82 9.80 -15.92
N SER A 61 -12.91 8.86 -15.71
CA SER A 61 -12.20 8.69 -14.45
C SER A 61 -11.28 9.86 -14.15
N ASP A 62 -10.57 10.37 -15.16
CA ASP A 62 -9.66 11.51 -15.01
C ASP A 62 -10.43 12.80 -14.70
N ILE A 63 -11.46 13.11 -15.51
CA ILE A 63 -12.28 14.33 -15.36
C ILE A 63 -12.97 14.36 -14.00
N HIS A 64 -13.56 13.24 -13.56
CA HIS A 64 -14.38 13.21 -12.35
C HIS A 64 -13.64 12.68 -11.12
N GLY A 65 -12.37 12.28 -11.25
CA GLY A 65 -11.59 11.64 -10.20
C GLY A 65 -12.23 10.36 -9.67
N LEU A 66 -12.84 9.55 -10.54
CA LEU A 66 -13.71 8.43 -10.15
C LEU A 66 -12.94 7.38 -9.34
N PHE A 67 -11.72 7.04 -9.75
CA PHE A 67 -10.90 6.08 -9.03
C PHE A 67 -10.64 6.53 -7.59
N GLY A 68 -10.21 7.79 -7.41
CA GLY A 68 -9.98 8.36 -6.08
C GLY A 68 -11.23 8.36 -5.21
N LYS A 69 -12.41 8.68 -5.78
CA LYS A 69 -13.69 8.62 -5.07
C LYS A 69 -14.05 7.19 -4.67
N LYS A 70 -13.88 6.21 -5.56
CA LYS A 70 -14.12 4.79 -5.25
C LYS A 70 -13.23 4.31 -4.11
N MET A 71 -11.94 4.62 -4.18
CA MET A 71 -10.97 4.29 -3.13
C MET A 71 -11.38 4.89 -1.79
N HIS A 72 -11.82 6.14 -1.80
CA HIS A 72 -12.27 6.82 -0.59
C HIS A 72 -13.50 6.14 0.03
N LEU A 73 -14.53 5.84 -0.77
CA LEU A 73 -15.75 5.18 -0.29
C LEU A 73 -15.47 3.78 0.26
N MET A 74 -14.59 3.01 -0.38
CA MET A 74 -14.20 1.70 0.12
C MET A 74 -13.49 1.79 1.47
N LEU A 75 -12.60 2.77 1.63
CA LEU A 75 -11.95 3.01 2.91
C LEU A 75 -12.96 3.42 3.98
N GLU A 76 -13.83 4.38 3.67
CA GLU A 76 -14.83 4.87 4.62
C GLU A 76 -15.78 3.77 5.08
N SER A 77 -16.28 2.93 4.16
CA SER A 77 -17.08 1.76 4.51
C SER A 77 -16.29 0.81 5.41
N TYR A 78 -15.08 0.42 5.00
CA TYR A 78 -14.26 -0.53 5.74
C TYR A 78 -13.94 -0.06 7.18
N PHE A 79 -13.76 1.25 7.40
CA PHE A 79 -13.52 1.80 8.73
C PHE A 79 -14.79 1.97 9.57
N THR A 80 -15.89 2.39 8.95
CA THR A 80 -17.16 2.62 9.65
C THR A 80 -17.72 1.29 10.16
N ASP A 81 -17.63 0.24 9.36
CA ASP A 81 -18.12 -1.10 9.70
C ASP A 81 -17.31 -1.76 10.83
N ARG A 82 -16.13 -1.23 11.18
CA ARG A 82 -15.18 -1.80 12.16
C ARG A 82 -15.09 -0.99 13.46
N ASP A 83 -15.81 0.13 13.61
CA ASP A 83 -15.78 1.06 14.75
C ASP A 83 -14.44 1.80 15.00
N TRP A 84 -13.69 2.11 13.93
CA TRP A 84 -12.36 2.77 14.03
C TRP A 84 -12.42 4.28 13.75
N SER A 85 -13.53 4.92 14.09
CA SER A 85 -13.73 6.37 13.87
C SER A 85 -12.68 7.22 14.61
N ASP A 86 -12.20 6.73 15.75
CA ASP A 86 -11.15 7.33 16.58
C ASP A 86 -9.77 7.39 15.90
N LYS A 87 -9.50 6.45 14.97
CA LYS A 87 -8.23 6.40 14.22
C LYS A 87 -8.29 7.10 12.87
N ARG A 88 -9.43 7.68 12.49
CA ARG A 88 -9.65 8.32 11.18
C ARG A 88 -8.60 9.40 10.88
N ASP A 89 -8.27 10.24 11.85
CA ASP A 89 -7.27 11.31 11.66
C ASP A 89 -5.83 10.79 11.64
N TRP A 90 -5.55 9.73 12.38
CA TRP A 90 -4.26 9.04 12.31
C TRP A 90 -4.06 8.38 10.94
N LEU A 91 -5.09 7.72 10.40
CA LEU A 91 -5.10 7.11 9.07
C LEU A 91 -4.94 8.14 7.95
N LYS A 92 -5.54 9.33 8.08
CA LYS A 92 -5.31 10.43 7.14
C LYS A 92 -3.84 10.85 7.09
N LYS A 93 -3.13 10.78 8.21
CA LYS A 93 -1.74 11.26 8.34
C LYS A 93 -0.68 10.18 8.08
N TYR A 94 -1.01 8.93 8.39
CA TYR A 94 -0.06 7.82 8.40
C TYR A 94 -0.58 6.57 7.67
N GLY A 95 -1.73 6.63 7.00
CA GLY A 95 -2.35 5.46 6.36
C GLY A 95 -1.40 4.71 5.42
N PRO A 96 -1.51 3.36 5.36
CA PRO A 96 -0.72 2.55 4.46
C PRO A 96 -0.96 2.94 2.98
N SER A 97 0.02 2.68 2.13
CA SER A 97 -0.16 2.73 0.68
C SER A 97 -0.21 1.30 0.15
N TYR A 98 -1.15 1.03 -0.75
CA TYR A 98 -1.26 -0.25 -1.44
C TYR A 98 -0.78 -0.08 -2.87
N SER A 99 0.06 -0.99 -3.34
CA SER A 99 0.30 -1.15 -4.78
C SER A 99 -0.54 -2.33 -5.23
N ILE A 100 -1.45 -2.10 -6.17
CA ILE A 100 -2.35 -3.10 -6.73
C ILE A 100 -1.81 -3.50 -8.10
N TYR A 101 -1.60 -4.80 -8.32
CA TYR A 101 -1.11 -5.36 -9.57
C TYR A 101 -2.25 -6.03 -10.33
N PHE A 102 -2.36 -5.74 -11.62
CA PHE A 102 -3.45 -6.22 -12.47
C PHE A 102 -2.95 -6.69 -13.83
N ASP A 103 -3.71 -7.60 -14.45
CA ASP A 103 -3.40 -8.20 -15.75
C ASP A 103 -3.96 -7.37 -16.93
N LYS A 104 -3.71 -7.84 -18.15
CA LYS A 104 -4.25 -7.22 -19.38
C LYS A 104 -5.78 -7.12 -19.44
N ASN A 105 -6.50 -7.88 -18.63
CA ASN A 105 -7.96 -7.84 -18.53
C ASN A 105 -8.43 -6.92 -17.40
N MET A 106 -7.52 -6.12 -16.82
CA MET A 106 -7.79 -5.25 -15.67
C MET A 106 -8.19 -6.03 -14.41
N LYS A 107 -7.90 -7.34 -14.35
CA LYS A 107 -8.16 -8.17 -13.19
C LYS A 107 -6.99 -8.06 -12.22
N ILE A 108 -7.29 -7.71 -10.98
CA ILE A 108 -6.29 -7.64 -9.91
C ILE A 108 -5.85 -9.06 -9.53
N PHE A 109 -4.54 -9.28 -9.45
CA PHE A 109 -3.97 -10.58 -9.08
C PHE A 109 -3.05 -10.53 -7.85
N ALA A 110 -2.57 -9.36 -7.46
CA ALA A 110 -1.74 -9.19 -6.27
C ALA A 110 -1.84 -7.78 -5.69
N TYR A 111 -1.45 -7.63 -4.43
CA TYR A 111 -1.11 -6.33 -3.86
C TYR A 111 0.13 -6.42 -2.96
N SER A 112 0.78 -5.27 -2.78
CA SER A 112 1.77 -5.04 -1.73
C SER A 112 1.39 -3.82 -0.90
N ILE A 113 1.88 -3.76 0.33
CA ILE A 113 1.61 -2.67 1.25
C ILE A 113 2.91 -1.98 1.56
N MET A 114 2.94 -0.66 1.42
CA MET A 114 4.03 0.19 1.84
C MET A 114 3.54 1.06 2.99
N LEU A 115 4.21 0.96 4.13
CA LEU A 115 3.80 1.63 5.35
C LEU A 115 5.00 2.22 6.08
N LYS A 116 4.75 3.24 6.90
CA LYS A 116 5.78 3.76 7.79
C LYS A 116 6.00 2.80 8.96
N PRO A 117 7.21 2.73 9.53
CA PRO A 117 7.48 1.87 10.66
C PRO A 117 6.53 2.07 11.85
N GLU A 118 6.11 3.31 12.13
CA GLU A 118 5.17 3.62 13.23
C GLU A 118 3.75 3.10 12.97
N VAL A 119 3.40 2.91 11.70
CA VAL A 119 2.10 2.36 11.27
C VAL A 119 2.10 0.86 11.43
N PHE A 120 3.24 0.25 11.11
CA PHE A 120 3.45 -1.19 11.20
C PHE A 120 3.23 -1.71 12.62
N THR A 121 3.66 -0.95 13.62
CA THR A 121 3.51 -1.33 15.03
C THR A 121 2.11 -1.09 15.58
N GLN A 122 1.24 -0.36 14.87
CA GLN A 122 -0.09 0.05 15.35
C GLN A 122 -1.26 -0.62 14.62
N MET A 123 -1.03 -1.21 13.45
CA MET A 123 -2.05 -1.91 12.67
C MET A 123 -1.87 -3.42 12.79
N SER A 124 -2.98 -4.15 12.98
CA SER A 124 -2.94 -5.61 12.98
C SER A 124 -2.77 -6.15 11.56
N GLU A 125 -2.25 -7.38 11.47
CA GLU A 125 -2.13 -8.09 10.20
C GLU A 125 -3.50 -8.33 9.57
N GLU A 126 -4.51 -8.70 10.35
CA GLU A 126 -5.88 -8.93 9.88
C GLU A 126 -6.48 -7.68 9.26
N TYR A 127 -6.16 -6.50 9.80
CA TYR A 127 -6.62 -5.24 9.26
C TYR A 127 -6.03 -4.97 7.88
N LEU A 128 -4.70 -5.08 7.76
CA LEU A 128 -3.97 -4.85 6.51
C LEU A 128 -4.37 -5.88 5.44
N LYS A 129 -4.61 -7.12 5.87
CA LYS A 129 -5.15 -8.19 5.03
C LYS A 129 -6.55 -7.83 4.54
N GLY A 130 -7.49 -7.55 5.44
CA GLY A 130 -8.90 -7.38 5.07
C GLY A 130 -9.13 -6.22 4.10
N PHE A 131 -8.45 -5.08 4.28
CA PHE A 131 -8.58 -4.00 3.29
C PHE A 131 -7.95 -4.40 1.94
N GLY A 132 -6.79 -5.05 1.96
CA GLY A 132 -6.18 -5.59 0.73
C GLY A 132 -7.08 -6.58 0.00
N GLU A 133 -7.79 -7.46 0.71
CA GLU A 133 -8.78 -8.39 0.13
C GLU A 133 -9.99 -7.68 -0.47
N GLU A 134 -10.44 -6.56 0.11
CA GLU A 134 -11.47 -5.72 -0.52
C GLU A 134 -10.97 -5.05 -1.80
N LEU A 135 -9.71 -4.58 -1.83
CA LEU A 135 -9.10 -4.02 -3.04
C LEU A 135 -9.08 -5.01 -4.20
N MET A 136 -8.75 -6.28 -3.91
CA MET A 136 -8.69 -7.35 -4.90
C MET A 136 -10.03 -7.60 -5.63
N LYS A 137 -11.16 -7.17 -5.06
CA LYS A 137 -12.50 -7.32 -5.66
C LYS A 137 -12.87 -6.20 -6.63
N MET A 138 -12.02 -5.18 -6.77
CA MET A 138 -12.32 -4.02 -7.60
C MET A 138 -12.25 -4.34 -9.10
N ASP A 139 -13.23 -3.85 -9.85
CA ASP A 139 -13.14 -3.75 -11.31
C ASP A 139 -12.41 -2.47 -11.70
N LEU A 140 -11.26 -2.59 -12.36
CA LEU A 140 -10.44 -1.45 -12.77
C LEU A 140 -10.85 -0.85 -14.13
N ARG A 141 -11.67 -1.54 -14.92
CA ARG A 141 -12.08 -1.12 -16.28
C ARG A 141 -12.78 0.24 -16.33
N PRO A 142 -13.63 0.63 -15.36
CA PRO A 142 -14.24 1.96 -15.36
C PRO A 142 -13.21 3.09 -15.14
N TYR A 143 -12.02 2.76 -14.62
CA TYR A 143 -11.06 3.73 -14.14
C TYR A 143 -9.84 3.87 -15.05
N PHE A 144 -9.43 2.79 -15.69
CA PHE A 144 -8.20 2.71 -16.46
C PHE A 144 -8.39 1.97 -17.78
N GLU A 145 -7.53 2.30 -18.73
CA GLU A 145 -7.37 1.58 -20.00
C GLU A 145 -5.88 1.43 -20.36
N ILE A 146 -5.53 0.34 -21.03
CA ILE A 146 -4.17 0.11 -21.53
C ILE A 146 -3.93 1.03 -22.72
N GLU A 147 -2.76 1.66 -22.77
CA GLU A 147 -2.40 2.51 -23.91
C GLU A 147 -2.29 1.69 -25.20
N GLU A 148 -2.76 2.25 -26.32
CA GLU A 148 -2.82 1.54 -27.61
C GLU A 148 -1.50 0.87 -28.00
N LYS A 149 -0.39 1.60 -27.80
CA LYS A 149 0.98 1.15 -28.10
C LYS A 149 1.39 -0.12 -27.36
N ASP A 150 0.77 -0.40 -26.22
CA ASP A 150 1.14 -1.50 -25.31
C ASP A 150 0.09 -2.62 -25.31
N LYS A 151 -1.09 -2.47 -25.93
CA LYS A 151 -2.20 -3.46 -25.86
C LYS A 151 -1.80 -4.90 -26.21
N GLU A 152 -0.92 -5.08 -27.19
CA GLU A 152 -0.50 -6.41 -27.64
C GLU A 152 0.55 -7.05 -26.74
N THR A 153 1.35 -6.23 -26.04
CA THR A 153 2.49 -6.70 -25.24
C THR A 153 2.27 -6.57 -23.73
N PHE A 154 1.24 -5.84 -23.31
CA PHE A 154 0.90 -5.60 -21.91
C PHE A 154 0.62 -6.93 -21.21
N THR A 155 1.43 -7.23 -20.21
CA THR A 155 1.21 -8.39 -19.35
C THR A 155 0.61 -7.98 -18.01
N TRP A 156 1.15 -6.92 -17.42
CA TRP A 156 0.69 -6.42 -16.12
C TRP A 156 0.92 -4.91 -15.95
N GLY A 157 0.18 -4.32 -15.01
CA GLY A 157 0.35 -2.95 -14.53
C GLY A 157 0.27 -2.86 -13.03
N ALA A 158 0.69 -1.72 -12.48
CA ALA A 158 0.57 -1.43 -11.05
C ALA A 158 0.01 -0.04 -10.81
N VAL A 159 -1.01 0.06 -9.95
CA VAL A 159 -1.56 1.33 -9.48
C VAL A 159 -1.29 1.49 -7.99
N HIS A 160 -0.78 2.66 -7.60
CA HIS A 160 -0.52 2.99 -6.20
C HIS A 160 -1.72 3.73 -5.61
N VAL A 161 -2.30 3.14 -4.59
CA VAL A 161 -3.36 3.74 -3.78
C VAL A 161 -2.76 4.19 -2.46
N TRP A 162 -3.01 5.44 -2.08
CA TRP A 162 -2.69 5.93 -0.75
C TRP A 162 -3.96 5.93 0.06
N VAL A 163 -3.99 5.18 1.17
CA VAL A 163 -5.10 5.28 2.13
C VAL A 163 -5.16 6.68 2.74
N ALA A 164 -4.00 7.33 2.84
CA ALA A 164 -3.88 8.75 3.09
C ALA A 164 -3.98 9.54 1.77
N ILE A 165 -5.07 10.30 1.59
CA ILE A 165 -5.24 11.46 0.68
C ILE A 165 -5.99 11.19 -0.65
N ARG A 166 -7.28 11.56 -0.65
CA ARG A 166 -7.78 12.79 -1.30
C ARG A 166 -8.96 13.37 -0.52
N TYR A 167 -8.74 13.63 0.77
CA TYR A 167 -9.56 14.59 1.50
C TYR A 167 -9.00 15.99 1.23
N ARG A 168 -9.07 16.45 -0.02
CA ARG A 168 -9.24 17.89 -0.23
C ARG A 168 -10.71 18.11 0.08
N GLU A 169 -11.02 18.36 1.35
CA GLU A 169 -12.06 19.31 1.64
C GLU A 169 -11.66 20.57 0.88
N ARG A 170 -12.25 20.77 -0.30
CA ARG A 170 -12.46 22.12 -0.78
C ARG A 170 -13.38 22.76 0.26
N LYS A 171 -12.77 23.32 1.30
CA LYS A 171 -13.35 24.47 1.99
C LYS A 171 -13.44 25.62 1.01
#